data_AF-A0AAV4YRP0-F1
#
_entry.id   AF-A0AAV4YRP0-F1
#
_cell.length_a   1.000
_cell.length_b   1.000
_cell.length_c   1.000
_cell.angle_alpha   90.00
_cell.angle_beta   90.00
_cell.angle_gamma   90.00
#
_symmetry.space_group_name_H-M   'P 1'
#
loop_
_entity.id
_entity.type
_entity.pdbx_description
1 polymer ?
#
loop_
_entity_poly.entity_id
_entity_poly.type
_entity_poly.pdbx_seq_one_letter_code
_entity_poly.pdbx_strand_id
1 'polypeptide(L)'
;MVDLLKQYEDAGFSLNKRELPDFLPVYLEYLSTRNNAEIIEGLCFITPILGLLKERLLKRESKYHVLFSVLIELSMTEYDSALISIQVMKEADDATPAALDSVWEEEQVKFLGGDSCPSSIQSIHSNRFKNAVVPQYLEIGEANK
;
A
#
# COMPACT_ATOMS: atom_id res chain seq x y z
N MET A 1 -6.96 -12.61 8.62
CA MET A 1 -7.00 -12.11 7.23
C MET A 1 -8.46 -12.06 6.83
N VAL A 2 -9.02 -10.88 6.57
CA VAL A 2 -10.43 -10.72 6.21
C VAL A 2 -10.65 -11.27 4.80
N ASP A 3 -11.66 -12.10 4.62
CA ASP A 3 -12.03 -12.66 3.32
C ASP A 3 -13.03 -11.72 2.62
N LEU A 4 -12.50 -10.71 1.95
CA LEU A 4 -13.30 -9.70 1.23
C LEU A 4 -14.15 -10.32 0.13
N LEU A 5 -13.63 -11.36 -0.56
CA LEU A 5 -14.39 -12.06 -1.60
C LEU A 5 -15.65 -12.67 -1.04
N LYS A 6 -15.52 -13.41 0.08
CA LYS A 6 -16.67 -13.99 0.74
C LYS A 6 -17.65 -12.93 1.25
N GLN A 7 -17.15 -11.82 1.80
CA GLN A 7 -17.99 -10.71 2.24
C GLN A 7 -18.82 -10.12 1.09
N TYR A 8 -18.23 -9.97 -0.09
CA TYR A 8 -18.94 -9.51 -1.28
C TYR A 8 -19.96 -10.54 -1.76
N GLU A 9 -19.59 -11.82 -1.82
CA GLU A 9 -20.49 -12.91 -2.21
C GLU A 9 -21.72 -13.02 -1.29
N ASP A 10 -21.51 -12.96 0.03
CA ASP A 10 -22.57 -12.98 1.04
C ASP A 10 -23.52 -11.78 0.90
N ALA A 11 -23.01 -10.67 0.36
CA ALA A 11 -23.78 -9.46 0.05
C ALA A 11 -24.42 -9.48 -1.36
N GLY A 12 -24.25 -10.56 -2.12
CA GLY A 12 -24.80 -10.72 -3.47
C GLY A 12 -23.96 -10.06 -4.58
N PHE A 13 -22.73 -9.65 -4.30
CA PHE A 13 -21.80 -9.09 -5.27
C PHE A 13 -20.95 -10.18 -5.95
N SER A 14 -20.81 -10.09 -7.27
CA SER A 14 -19.88 -10.91 -8.04
C SER A 14 -18.86 -10.02 -8.73
N LEU A 15 -17.59 -10.16 -8.38
CA LEU A 15 -16.51 -9.38 -9.02
C LEU A 15 -16.25 -9.86 -10.45
N ASN A 16 -15.89 -8.93 -11.33
CA ASN A 16 -15.36 -9.30 -12.63
C ASN A 16 -13.97 -9.94 -12.48
N LYS A 17 -13.59 -10.84 -13.38
CA LYS A 17 -12.28 -11.53 -13.37
C LYS A 17 -11.04 -10.60 -13.45
N ARG A 18 -11.24 -9.31 -13.72
CA ARG A 18 -10.18 -8.30 -13.83
C ARG A 18 -10.07 -7.41 -12.59
N GLU A 19 -11.00 -7.52 -11.66
CA GLU A 19 -11.06 -6.70 -10.45
C GLU A 19 -10.51 -7.50 -9.28
N LEU A 20 -9.60 -6.89 -8.53
CA LEU A 20 -9.10 -7.46 -7.30
C LEU A 20 -10.02 -7.06 -6.15
N PRO A 21 -10.25 -7.94 -5.16
CA PRO A 21 -11.18 -7.68 -4.07
C PRO A 21 -10.74 -6.55 -3.13
N ASP A 22 -9.45 -6.23 -3.10
CA ASP A 22 -8.83 -5.15 -2.34
C ASP A 22 -8.73 -3.82 -3.12
N PHE A 23 -9.27 -3.77 -4.34
CA PHE A 23 -9.32 -2.54 -5.12
C PHE A 23 -10.28 -1.54 -4.45
N LEU A 24 -9.75 -0.39 -3.98
CA LEU A 24 -10.53 0.57 -3.19
C LEU A 24 -11.88 0.97 -3.84
N PRO A 25 -11.97 1.26 -5.15
CA PRO A 25 -13.26 1.55 -5.78
C PRO A 25 -14.29 0.41 -5.67
N VAL A 26 -13.87 -0.84 -5.78
CA VAL A 26 -14.75 -2.02 -5.61
C VAL A 26 -15.23 -2.10 -4.16
N TYR A 27 -14.35 -1.86 -3.19
CA TYR A 27 -14.73 -1.83 -1.78
C TYR A 27 -15.73 -0.71 -1.48
N LEU A 28 -15.54 0.47 -2.06
CA LEU A 28 -16.46 1.60 -1.91
C LEU A 28 -17.80 1.35 -2.61
N GLU A 29 -17.81 0.68 -3.76
CA GLU A 29 -19.04 0.25 -4.43
C GLU A 29 -19.83 -0.72 -3.53
N TYR A 30 -19.16 -1.74 -2.98
CA TYR A 30 -19.75 -2.65 -2.00
C TYR A 30 -20.33 -1.87 -0.80
N LEU A 31 -19.55 -0.99 -0.17
CA LEU A 31 -19.99 -0.19 0.98
C LEU A 31 -21.20 0.68 0.63
N SER A 32 -21.26 1.27 -0.57
CA SER A 32 -22.38 2.13 -0.98
C SER A 32 -23.75 1.43 -0.98
N THR A 33 -23.77 0.08 -0.98
CA THR A 33 -24.99 -0.72 -0.91
C THR A 33 -25.43 -1.06 0.51
N ARG A 34 -24.61 -0.72 1.51
CA ARG A 34 -24.86 -1.00 2.92
C ARG A 34 -25.67 0.12 3.58
N ASN A 35 -26.10 -0.11 4.82
CA ASN A 35 -26.72 0.96 5.60
C ASN A 35 -25.67 1.96 6.11
N ASN A 36 -26.12 3.15 6.54
CA ASN A 36 -25.21 4.22 6.97
C ASN A 36 -24.26 3.80 8.11
N ALA A 37 -24.69 2.96 9.04
CA ALA A 37 -23.85 2.52 10.16
C ALA A 37 -22.70 1.63 9.65
N GLU A 38 -23.02 0.67 8.78
CA GLU A 38 -22.03 -0.23 8.15
C GLU A 38 -21.07 0.53 7.22
N ILE A 39 -21.51 1.58 6.54
CA ILE A 39 -20.64 2.45 5.73
C ILE A 39 -19.59 3.12 6.61
N ILE A 40 -20.02 3.74 7.71
CA ILE A 40 -19.12 4.44 8.64
C ILE A 40 -18.15 3.44 9.27
N GLU A 41 -18.64 2.28 9.72
CA GLU A 41 -17.81 1.21 10.29
C GLU A 41 -16.76 0.69 9.30
N GLY A 42 -17.17 0.44 8.05
CA GLY A 42 -16.26 -0.01 6.99
C GLY A 42 -15.20 1.01 6.65
N LEU A 43 -15.57 2.30 6.55
CA LEU A 43 -14.60 3.38 6.32
C LEU A 43 -13.65 3.54 7.51
N CYS A 44 -14.16 3.49 8.74
CA CYS A 44 -13.37 3.53 9.98
C CYS A 44 -12.30 2.43 9.99
N PHE A 45 -12.69 1.20 9.61
CA PHE A 45 -11.78 0.06 9.56
C PHE A 45 -10.57 0.29 8.64
N ILE A 46 -10.76 1.00 7.52
CA ILE A 46 -9.70 1.31 6.56
C ILE A 46 -9.07 2.70 6.75
N THR A 47 -9.51 3.50 7.72
CA THR A 47 -8.95 4.85 7.98
C THR A 47 -7.43 4.86 8.08
N PRO A 48 -6.75 3.90 8.75
CA PRO A 48 -5.28 3.91 8.83
C PRO A 48 -4.58 3.87 7.47
N ILE A 49 -5.03 3.00 6.56
CA ILE A 49 -4.43 2.91 5.21
C ILE A 49 -4.81 4.12 4.35
N LEU A 50 -6.03 4.65 4.50
CA LEU A 50 -6.44 5.89 3.83
C LEU A 50 -5.57 7.07 4.29
N GLY A 51 -5.28 7.17 5.60
CA GLY A 51 -4.41 8.18 6.18
C GLY A 51 -2.98 8.10 5.64
N LEU A 52 -2.41 6.89 5.57
CA LEU A 52 -1.09 6.66 4.97
C LEU A 52 -1.05 7.09 3.50
N LEU A 53 -2.01 6.66 2.70
CA LEU A 53 -2.11 7.02 1.28
C LEU A 53 -2.26 8.54 1.10
N LYS A 54 -3.09 9.18 1.93
CA LYS A 54 -3.26 10.64 1.94
C LYS A 54 -1.92 11.36 2.17
N GLU A 55 -1.17 10.98 3.21
CA GLU A 55 0.11 11.60 3.54
C GLU A 55 1.18 11.35 2.46
N ARG A 56 1.22 10.15 1.87
CA ARG A 56 2.13 9.85 0.73
C ARG A 56 1.78 10.66 -0.51
N LEU A 57 0.49 10.83 -0.82
CA LEU A 57 0.03 11.68 -1.93
C LEU A 57 0.35 13.15 -1.68
N LEU A 58 0.22 13.63 -0.44
CA LEU A 58 0.63 14.98 -0.03
C LEU A 58 2.12 15.20 -0.23
N LYS A 59 2.97 14.27 0.23
CA LYS A 59 4.44 14.32 0.01
C LYS A 59 4.81 14.41 -1.47
N ARG A 60 4.02 13.78 -2.35
CA ARG A 60 4.18 13.80 -3.81
C ARG A 60 3.44 14.95 -4.50
N GLU A 61 2.89 15.90 -3.74
CA GLU A 61 2.12 17.05 -4.26
C GLU A 61 0.92 16.66 -5.15
N SER A 62 0.39 15.46 -4.97
CA SER A 62 -0.70 14.92 -5.78
C SER A 62 -2.06 15.38 -5.26
N LYS A 63 -2.82 16.11 -6.09
CA LYS A 63 -4.17 16.61 -5.75
C LYS A 63 -5.17 15.54 -5.32
N TYR A 64 -4.92 14.27 -5.66
CA TYR A 64 -5.76 13.15 -5.26
C TYR A 64 -5.80 12.92 -3.75
N HIS A 65 -4.86 13.49 -2.98
CA HIS A 65 -4.91 13.43 -1.51
C HIS A 65 -6.26 13.92 -0.94
N VAL A 66 -6.94 14.86 -1.63
CA VAL A 66 -8.24 15.42 -1.20
C VAL A 66 -9.32 14.34 -1.15
N LEU A 67 -9.31 13.37 -2.08
CA LEU A 67 -10.29 12.27 -2.06
C LEU A 67 -10.17 11.42 -0.80
N PHE A 68 -8.93 11.16 -0.38
CA PHE A 68 -8.67 10.41 0.84
C PHE A 68 -9.04 11.21 2.09
N SER A 69 -8.82 12.53 2.09
CA SER A 69 -9.32 13.40 3.17
C SER A 69 -10.83 13.28 3.35
N VAL A 70 -11.60 13.30 2.24
CA VAL A 70 -13.06 13.18 2.28
C VAL A 70 -13.49 11.81 2.80
N LEU A 71 -12.87 10.72 2.34
CA LEU A 71 -13.19 9.37 2.82
C LEU A 71 -12.94 9.21 4.32
N ILE A 72 -11.86 9.81 4.84
CA ILE A 72 -11.57 9.81 6.27
C ILE A 72 -12.58 10.66 7.03
N GLU A 73 -12.96 11.83 6.53
CA GLU A 73 -13.99 12.66 7.17
C GLU A 73 -15.34 11.93 7.24
N LEU A 74 -15.71 11.19 6.19
CA LEU A 74 -16.92 10.35 6.16
C LEU A 74 -16.88 9.17 7.14
N SER A 75 -15.69 8.71 7.53
CA SER A 75 -15.54 7.67 8.56
C SER A 75 -15.88 8.16 9.97
N MET A 76 -16.03 9.48 10.17
CA MET A 76 -16.28 10.11 11.48
C MET A 76 -15.24 9.72 12.54
N THR A 77 -14.02 9.39 12.13
CA THR A 77 -12.93 9.01 13.03
C THR A 77 -11.82 10.05 13.04
N GLU A 78 -11.24 10.23 14.22
CA GLU A 78 -9.98 10.93 14.38
C GLU A 78 -8.83 9.92 14.20
N TYR A 79 -7.79 10.33 13.49
CA TYR A 79 -6.58 9.53 13.35
C TYR A 79 -5.35 10.42 13.52
N ASP A 80 -4.25 9.84 14.00
CA ASP A 80 -3.03 10.60 14.28
C ASP A 80 -2.25 10.92 12.98
N SER A 81 -2.67 11.97 12.28
CA SER A 81 -1.99 12.45 11.08
C SER A 81 -0.54 12.87 11.33
N ALA A 82 -0.21 13.33 12.54
CA ALA A 82 1.14 13.76 12.88
C ALA A 82 2.11 12.56 12.92
N LEU A 83 1.69 11.46 13.54
CA LEU A 83 2.51 10.23 13.55
C LEU A 83 2.73 9.67 12.15
N ILE A 84 1.67 9.61 11.34
CA ILE A 84 1.75 9.08 9.97
C ILE A 84 2.64 9.98 9.09
N SER A 85 2.51 11.31 9.20
CA SER A 85 3.36 12.24 8.44
C SER A 85 4.85 12.08 8.80
N ILE A 86 5.19 11.94 10.08
CA ILE A 86 6.57 11.68 10.53
C ILE A 86 7.12 10.38 9.94
N GLN A 87 6.29 9.32 9.88
CA GLN A 87 6.67 8.07 9.26
C GLN A 87 6.92 8.24 7.76
N VAL A 88 5.97 8.85 7.03
CA VAL A 88 6.05 9.05 5.57
C VAL A 88 7.23 9.95 5.17
N MET A 89 7.60 10.93 6.02
CA MET A 89 8.78 11.76 5.78
C MET A 89 10.10 10.97 5.87
N LYS A 90 10.15 9.90 6.65
CA LYS A 90 11.34 9.02 6.76
C LYS A 90 11.46 8.03 5.60
N GLU A 91 10.38 7.81 4.85
CA GLU A 91 10.37 6.88 3.71
C GLU A 91 11.26 7.41 2.58
N ALA A 92 12.07 6.53 1.99
CA ALA A 92 12.81 6.82 0.77
C ALA A 92 11.85 7.08 -0.41
N ASP A 93 12.31 7.83 -1.41
CA ASP A 93 11.50 8.03 -2.62
C ASP A 93 11.53 6.78 -3.50
N ASP A 94 10.38 6.14 -3.61
CA ASP A 94 10.13 4.89 -4.33
C ASP A 94 9.44 5.12 -5.69
N ALA A 95 9.10 6.37 -6.04
CA ALA A 95 8.36 6.69 -7.26
C ALA A 95 9.26 6.78 -8.50
N THR A 96 10.59 6.75 -8.33
CA THR A 96 11.52 6.84 -9.47
C THR A 96 11.59 5.52 -10.24
N PRO A 97 11.74 5.55 -11.58
CA PRO A 97 11.90 4.32 -12.37
C PRO A 97 13.03 3.42 -11.86
N ALA A 98 14.15 4.01 -11.44
CA ALA A 98 15.28 3.26 -10.89
C ALA A 98 14.96 2.56 -9.56
N ALA A 99 14.14 3.19 -8.70
CA ALA A 99 13.69 2.55 -7.46
C ALA A 99 12.73 1.39 -7.76
N LEU A 100 11.82 1.57 -8.71
CA LEU A 100 10.91 0.52 -9.17
C LEU A 100 11.71 -0.65 -9.79
N ASP A 101 12.63 -0.38 -10.71
CA ASP A 101 13.48 -1.40 -11.32
C ASP A 101 14.25 -2.19 -10.24
N SER A 102 14.76 -1.52 -9.20
CA SER A 102 15.48 -2.18 -8.11
C SER A 102 14.63 -3.13 -7.27
N VAL A 103 13.32 -2.88 -7.13
CA VAL A 103 12.41 -3.77 -6.37
C VAL A 103 12.01 -4.99 -7.21
N TRP A 104 11.94 -4.82 -8.54
CA TRP A 104 11.53 -5.86 -9.48
C TRP A 104 12.71 -6.67 -10.06
N GLU A 105 13.97 -6.26 -9.83
CA GLU A 105 15.15 -7.03 -10.20
C GLU A 105 15.19 -8.37 -9.44
N GLU A 106 15.06 -9.49 -10.15
CA GLU A 106 15.12 -10.84 -9.58
C GLU A 106 16.50 -11.16 -8.97
N GLU A 107 16.51 -12.03 -7.95
CA GLU A 107 17.75 -12.56 -7.39
C GLU A 107 18.54 -13.29 -8.48
N GLN A 108 19.84 -12.99 -8.60
CA GLN A 108 20.69 -13.60 -9.63
C GLN A 108 20.61 -15.13 -9.56
N VAL A 109 20.20 -15.75 -10.66
CA VAL A 109 20.28 -17.21 -10.81
C VAL A 109 21.75 -17.60 -10.79
N LYS A 110 22.22 -18.13 -9.65
CA LYS A 110 23.54 -18.73 -9.53
C LYS A 110 23.50 -20.10 -10.19
N PHE A 111 23.89 -20.17 -11.46
CA PHE A 111 24.18 -21.45 -12.09
C PHE A 111 25.36 -22.11 -11.33
N LEU A 112 25.10 -23.24 -10.69
CA LEU A 112 26.09 -24.00 -9.93
C LEU A 112 27.31 -24.35 -10.82
N GLY A 113 28.48 -23.81 -10.47
CA GLY A 113 29.77 -24.48 -10.73
C GLY A 113 30.59 -24.06 -11.94
N GLY A 114 31.01 -22.79 -12.01
CA GLY A 114 32.10 -22.40 -12.91
C GLY A 114 32.80 -21.12 -12.47
N ASP A 115 33.92 -21.25 -11.76
CA ASP A 115 34.83 -20.18 -11.33
C ASP A 115 35.50 -19.44 -12.52
N SER A 116 34.71 -18.74 -13.36
CA SER A 116 35.27 -17.99 -14.50
C SER A 116 34.72 -16.58 -14.68
N CYS A 117 33.88 -16.07 -13.78
CA CYS A 117 33.50 -14.65 -13.80
C CYS A 117 34.33 -13.86 -12.78
N PRO A 118 34.93 -12.72 -13.17
CA PRO A 118 35.75 -11.93 -12.27
C PRO A 118 34.87 -11.38 -11.13
N SER A 119 35.28 -11.67 -9.89
CA SER A 119 34.63 -11.31 -8.63
C SER A 119 34.37 -9.80 -8.44
N SER A 120 34.98 -8.96 -9.28
CA SER A 120 34.72 -7.52 -9.35
C SER A 120 33.32 -7.18 -9.87
N ILE A 121 32.76 -7.97 -10.80
CA ILE A 121 31.40 -7.72 -11.32
C ILE A 121 30.35 -8.09 -10.26
N GLN A 122 30.62 -9.12 -9.46
CA GLN A 122 29.75 -9.55 -8.36
C GLN A 122 29.70 -8.53 -7.21
N SER A 123 30.82 -7.89 -6.87
CA SER A 123 30.88 -6.88 -5.80
C SER A 123 30.30 -5.52 -6.21
N ILE A 124 30.41 -5.12 -7.48
CA ILE A 124 29.75 -3.93 -8.02
C ILE A 124 28.23 -4.09 -7.98
N HIS A 125 27.71 -5.28 -8.31
CA HIS A 125 26.27 -5.53 -8.33
C HIS A 125 25.67 -5.71 -6.93
N SER A 126 26.39 -6.32 -5.98
CA SER A 126 25.90 -6.45 -4.59
C SER A 126 25.77 -5.10 -3.89
N ASN A 127 26.66 -4.15 -4.21
CA ASN A 127 26.56 -2.78 -3.71
C ASN A 127 25.36 -2.01 -4.28
N ARG A 128 24.77 -2.46 -5.39
CA ARG A 128 23.58 -1.84 -5.99
C ARG A 128 22.30 -2.12 -5.17
N PHE A 129 22.22 -3.30 -4.56
CA PHE A 129 21.12 -3.68 -3.65
C PHE A 129 21.16 -2.99 -2.28
N LYS A 130 22.25 -2.30 -1.91
CA LYS A 130 22.33 -1.54 -0.65
C LYS A 130 21.29 -0.43 -0.55
N ASN A 131 20.78 0.03 -1.69
CA ASN A 131 19.80 1.12 -1.79
C ASN A 131 18.41 0.63 -2.23
N ALA A 132 18.15 -0.69 -2.23
CA ALA A 132 16.83 -1.20 -2.59
C ALA A 132 15.78 -0.72 -1.57
N VAL A 133 14.69 -0.15 -2.07
CA VAL A 133 13.59 0.31 -1.22
C VAL A 133 12.82 -0.92 -0.73
N VAL A 134 12.88 -1.19 0.58
CA VAL A 134 12.17 -2.31 1.21
C VAL A 134 10.70 -1.95 1.40
N PRO A 135 9.73 -2.84 1.10
CA PRO A 135 8.32 -2.59 1.37
C PRO A 135 8.10 -2.39 2.87
N GLN A 136 7.50 -1.25 3.23
CA GLN A 136 7.20 -0.91 4.61
C GLN A 136 5.76 -1.29 4.95
N TYR A 137 5.61 -2.28 5.83
CA TYR A 137 4.31 -2.75 6.31
C TYR A 137 3.81 -1.87 7.46
N LEU A 138 2.51 -1.56 7.45
CA LEU A 138 1.86 -0.79 8.51
C LEU A 138 1.26 -1.74 9.54
N GLU A 139 1.63 -1.59 10.81
CA GLU A 139 1.02 -2.30 11.94
C GLU A 139 -0.31 -1.59 12.28
N ILE A 140 -1.43 -2.12 11.78
CA ILE A 140 -2.76 -1.50 11.88
C ILE A 140 -3.25 -1.38 13.34
N GLY A 141 -2.61 -2.07 14.29
CA GLY A 141 -3.00 -2.08 15.71
C GLY A 141 -2.74 -0.79 16.49
N GLU A 142 -1.83 0.08 16.05
CA GLU A 142 -1.42 1.28 16.80
C GLU A 142 -2.11 2.58 16.33
N ALA A 143 -2.76 2.55 15.16
CA ALA A 143 -3.33 3.74 14.52
C ALA A 143 -4.79 4.05 14.94
N ASN A 144 -5.47 3.12 15.59
CA ASN A 144 -6.82 3.31 16.12
C ASN A 144 -6.73 3.67 17.60
N LYS A 145 -6.90 4.94 17.94
CA LYS A 145 -7.13 5.42 19.31
C LYS A 145 -8.59 5.74 19.53
#